data_AF-A0AB37W1Q3-F1
#
_entry.id   AF-A0AB37W1Q3-F1
#
_cell.length_a   1.000
_cell.length_b   1.000
_cell.length_c   1.000
_cell.angle_alpha   90.00
_cell.angle_beta   90.00
_cell.angle_gamma   90.00
#
_symmetry.space_group_name_H-M   'P 1'
#
loop_
_entity.id
_entity.type
_entity.pdbx_description
1 polymer ?
#
loop_
_entity_poly.entity_id
_entity_poly.type
_entity_poly.pdbx_seq_one_letter_code
_entity_poly.pdbx_strand_id
1 'polypeptide(L)' 'MDPREAEIQAAISDVVSGVFTSQRAAAKAYNIPQSTLAARLRGTQTRQFSHKYQQRLTPQQEEFLVQ' A
#
# COMPACT_ATOMS: atom_id res chain seq x y z
N MET A 1 -2.02 -3.28 -11.18
CA MET A 1 -1.75 -2.45 -9.99
C MET A 1 -3.08 -1.91 -9.50
N ASP A 2 -3.40 -2.04 -8.22
CA ASP A 2 -4.62 -1.46 -7.63
C ASP A 2 -4.53 0.08 -7.74
N PRO A 3 -5.49 0.79 -8.36
CA PRO A 3 -5.44 2.24 -8.53
C PRO A 3 -5.29 2.98 -7.20
N ARG A 4 -5.87 2.46 -6.12
CA ARG A 4 -5.72 3.03 -4.78
C ARG A 4 -4.30 2.92 -4.24
N GLU A 5 -3.61 1.83 -4.58
CA GLU A 5 -2.22 1.63 -4.19
C GLU A 5 -1.30 2.60 -4.93
N ALA A 6 -1.57 2.87 -6.21
CA ALA A 6 -0.82 3.84 -6.98
C ALA A 6 -0.90 5.26 -6.38
N GLU A 7 -2.09 5.68 -5.94
CA GLU A 7 -2.29 6.98 -5.27
C GLU A 7 -1.51 7.07 -3.96
N ILE A 8 -1.48 5.99 -3.17
CA ILE A 8 -0.72 5.95 -1.92
C ILE A 8 0.79 6.06 -2.18
N GLN A 9 1.30 5.39 -3.21
CA GLN A 9 2.72 5.46 -3.57
C GLN A 9 3.10 6.85 -4.09
N ALA A 10 2.24 7.49 -4.88
CA ALA A 10 2.43 8.87 -5.31
C ALA A 10 2.48 9.83 -4.11
N ALA A 11 1.53 9.68 -3.16
CA ALA A 11 1.52 10.50 -1.95
C ALA A 11 2.78 10.32 -1.08
N ILE A 12 3.32 9.10 -1.01
CA ILE A 12 4.59 8.82 -0.31
C ILE A 12 5.77 9.49 -1.03
N SER A 13 5.84 9.34 -2.36
CA SER A 13 6.88 9.97 -3.19
C SER A 13 6.91 11.48 -2.98
N ASP A 14 5.74 12.12 -2.95
CA ASP A 14 5.61 13.57 -2.79
C ASP A 14 5.95 14.06 -1.37
N VAL A 15 5.72 13.23 -0.36
CA VAL A 15 6.19 13.51 1.01
C VAL A 15 7.71 13.40 1.10
N VAL A 16 8.31 12.37 0.48
CA VAL A 16 9.76 12.13 0.53
C VAL A 16 10.53 13.16 -0.30
N SER A 17 9.98 13.60 -1.43
CA SER A 17 10.57 14.64 -2.29
C SER A 17 10.40 16.05 -1.71
N GLY A 18 9.63 16.22 -0.64
CA GLY A 18 9.40 17.50 0.01
C GLY A 18 8.38 18.40 -0.68
N VAL A 19 7.60 17.88 -1.63
CA VAL A 19 6.47 18.60 -2.27
C VAL A 19 5.44 19.03 -1.23
N PHE A 20 5.20 18.19 -0.22
CA PHE A 20 4.35 18.54 0.92
C PHE A 20 5.18 18.82 2.18
N THR A 21 4.84 19.91 2.86
CA THR A 21 5.46 20.32 4.13
C THR A 21 5.22 19.34 5.28
N SER A 22 4.21 18.46 5.17
CA SER A 22 3.93 17.44 6.16
C SER A 22 3.14 16.25 5.58
N GLN A 23 3.26 15.11 6.25
CA GLN A 23 2.45 13.91 5.97
C GLN A 23 0.94 14.21 6.01
N ARG A 24 0.51 15.14 6.87
CA ARG A 24 -0.90 15.53 7.03
C ARG A 24 -1.41 16.32 5.82
N ALA A 25 -0.56 17.18 5.24
CA ALA A 25 -0.89 17.91 4.03
C ALA A 25 -1.03 16.97 2.82
N ALA A 26 -0.08 16.04 2.65
CA ALA A 26 -0.17 15.02 1.60
C ALA A 26 -1.40 14.12 1.78
N ALA A 27 -1.66 13.62 3.00
CA ALA A 27 -2.84 12.82 3.29
C ALA A 27 -4.15 13.53 2.89
N LYS A 28 -4.26 14.83 3.16
CA LYS A 28 -5.42 15.63 2.75
C LYS A 28 -5.50 15.83 1.24
N ALA A 29 -4.38 16.12 0.58
CA ALA A 29 -4.32 16.34 -0.87
C ALA A 29 -4.73 15.10 -1.68
N TYR A 30 -4.29 13.92 -1.23
CA TYR A 30 -4.62 12.64 -1.87
C TYR A 30 -5.88 11.97 -1.32
N ASN A 31 -6.58 12.60 -0.36
CA ASN A 31 -7.75 12.02 0.31
C ASN A 31 -7.49 10.63 0.94
N ILE A 32 -6.30 10.43 1.50
CA ILE A 32 -5.86 9.20 2.15
C ILE A 32 -5.89 9.41 3.67
N PRO A 33 -6.36 8.44 4.48
CA PRO A 33 -6.24 8.53 5.93
C PRO A 33 -4.78 8.70 6.38
N GLN A 34 -4.52 9.65 7.27
CA GLN A 34 -3.16 9.91 7.77
C GLN A 34 -2.53 8.65 8.38
N SER A 35 -3.32 7.84 9.09
CA SER A 35 -2.87 6.57 9.68
C SER A 35 -2.35 5.59 8.63
N THR A 36 -3.00 5.53 7.46
CA THR A 36 -2.54 4.72 6.32
C THR A 36 -1.20 5.24 5.79
N LEU A 37 -1.11 6.54 5.51
CA LEU A 37 0.10 7.13 4.95
C LEU A 37 1.31 7.02 5.91
N ALA A 38 1.09 7.25 7.20
CA ALA A 38 2.11 7.07 8.25
C ALA A 38 2.54 5.60 8.41
N ALA A 39 1.61 4.64 8.34
CA ALA A 39 1.94 3.22 8.38
C ALA A 39 2.79 2.80 7.18
N ARG A 40 2.46 3.29 5.97
CA ARG A 40 3.23 2.99 4.76
C ARG A 40 4.63 3.61 4.77
N LEU A 41 4.78 4.84 5.24
CA LEU A 41 6.10 5.46 5.42
C LEU A 41 7.00 4.70 6.41
N ARG A 42 6.40 4.03 7.40
CA ARG A 42 7.11 3.12 8.32
C ARG A 42 7.44 1.75 7.71
N GLY A 43 7.11 1.50 6.44
CA GLY A 43 7.41 0.25 5.74
C GLY A 43 6.34 -0.84 5.88
N THR A 44 5.13 -0.51 6.35
CA THR A 44 4.04 -1.50 6.39
C THR A 44 3.68 -1.91 4.96
N GLN A 45 3.80 -3.21 4.66
CA GLN A 45 3.50 -3.75 3.34
C GLN A 45 1.99 -3.70 3.03
N THR A 46 1.66 -3.71 1.73
CA THR A 46 0.25 -3.75 1.31
C THR A 46 -0.43 -5.02 1.81
N ARG A 47 -1.76 -4.98 1.92
CA ARG A 47 -2.54 -6.17 2.24
C ARG A 47 -2.37 -7.25 1.18
N GLN A 48 -2.26 -6.90 -0.10
CA GLN A 48 -2.01 -7.86 -1.18
C GLN A 48 -0.66 -8.58 -1.02
N PHE A 49 0.43 -7.87 -0.72
CA PHE A 49 1.72 -8.51 -0.45
C PHE A 49 1.66 -9.33 0.84
N SER A 50 1.07 -8.78 1.91
CA SER A 50 0.88 -9.49 3.18
C SER A 50 0.07 -10.78 3.01
N HIS A 51 -1.00 -10.76 2.21
CA HIS A 51 -1.80 -11.94 1.91
C HIS A 51 -1.01 -12.97 1.10
N LYS A 52 -0.17 -12.54 0.15
CA LYS A 52 0.73 -13.44 -0.57
C LYS A 52 1.73 -14.14 0.36
N TYR A 53 2.22 -13.46 1.41
CA TYR A 53 3.08 -14.08 2.43
C TYR A 53 2.32 -14.91 3.46
N GLN A 54 1.02 -14.66 3.65
CA GLN A 54 0.14 -15.44 4.53
C GLN A 54 -0.51 -16.63 3.83
N GLN A 55 -0.50 -16.67 2.50
CA GLN A 55 -0.96 -17.80 1.72
C GLN A 55 -0.01 -18.98 1.92
N ARG A 56 -0.52 -20.05 2.52
CA ARG A 56 0.18 -21.33 2.69
C ARG A 56 0.34 -22.10 1.38
N LEU A 57 -0.49 -21.79 0.40
CA LEU A 57 -0.54 -22.42 -0.92
C LEU A 57 -0.18 -21.38 -1.98
N THR A 58 0.66 -21.74 -2.93
CA THR A 58 0.88 -20.91 -4.11
C THR A 58 -0.38 -20.94 -5.00
N PRO A 59 -0.58 -19.96 -5.90
CA PRO A 59 -1.73 -19.95 -6.80
C PRO A 59 -1.90 -21.26 -7.59
N GLN A 60 -0.79 -21.89 -7.98
CA GLN A 60 -0.78 -23.19 -8.65
C GLN A 60 -1.25 -24.35 -7.75
N GLN A 61 -1.01 -24.26 -6.44
CA GLN A 61 -1.46 -25.27 -5.48
C GLN A 61 -2.95 -25.09 -5.11
N GLU A 62 -3.46 -23.85 -5.12
CA GLU A 62 -4.91 -23.61 -5.01
C GLU A 62 -5.65 -24.18 -6.23
N GLU A 63 -5.10 -24.02 -7.44
CA GLU A 63 -5.68 -24.52 -8.69
C GLU A 63 -5.73 -26.07 -8.75
N PHE A 64 -4.73 -26.74 -8.16
CA PHE A 64 -4.69 -28.20 -8.04
C PHE A 64 -5.76 -28.78 -7.09
N LEU A 65 -6.17 -28.04 -6.06
CA LEU A 65 -7.18 -28.49 -5.07
C LEU A 65 -8.64 -28.32 -5.52
N VAL A 66 -8.87 -27.64 -6.64
CA VAL A 66 -10.22 -27.39 -7.20
C VAL A 66 -10.64 -28.48 -8.20
N GLN A 67 -9.76 -29.42 -8.54
CA GLN A 67 -10.08 -30.65 -9.30
C GLN A 67 -10.57 -31.78 -8.39
#